data_AF-A0A2Z6E1C9-F1
#
_entry.id   AF-A0A2Z6E1C9-F1
#
_cell.length_a   1.000
_cell.length_b   1.000
_cell.length_c   1.000
_cell.angle_alpha   90.00
_cell.angle_beta   90.00
_cell.angle_gamma   90.00
#
_symmetry.space_group_name_H-M   'P 1'
#
loop_
_entity.id
_entity.type
_entity.pdbx_description
1 polymer ?
#
loop_
_entity_poly.entity_id
_entity_poly.type
_entity_poly.pdbx_seq_one_letter_code
_entity_poly.pdbx_strand_id
1 'polypeptide(L)'
;MIPTPKPTKAQRDVIVKIRMTEAEKTQLKEVAKRERTTLARLIREAVLQEAKDRHKNVTYKQVIVHAADPALVREVARIGNNINQIARTLNTLNKNGALTRSEVLESLITLKTISDHLQNLVAQHAE
;
A
#
# COMPACT_ATOMS: atom_id res chain seq x y z
N MET A 1 -59.65 -2.84 -21.66
CA MET A 1 -58.56 -2.95 -20.66
C MET A 1 -57.51 -3.90 -21.23
N ILE A 2 -56.33 -3.39 -21.59
CA ILE A 2 -55.20 -4.22 -22.04
C ILE A 2 -54.44 -4.64 -20.77
N PRO A 3 -54.23 -5.93 -20.49
CA PRO A 3 -53.43 -6.34 -19.36
C PRO A 3 -51.96 -6.01 -19.62
N THR A 4 -51.37 -5.17 -18.77
CA THR A 4 -49.93 -4.86 -18.81
C THR A 4 -49.10 -6.08 -18.37
N PRO A 5 -47.97 -6.38 -19.03
CA PRO A 5 -47.12 -7.50 -18.64
C PRO A 5 -46.45 -7.21 -17.29
N LYS A 6 -46.60 -8.15 -16.33
CA LYS A 6 -45.87 -8.11 -15.05
C LYS A 6 -44.36 -8.07 -15.31
N PRO A 7 -43.57 -7.30 -14.54
CA PRO A 7 -42.12 -7.28 -14.70
C PRO A 7 -41.56 -8.66 -14.36
N THR A 8 -41.05 -9.37 -15.38
CA THR A 8 -40.39 -10.66 -15.22
C THR A 8 -39.13 -10.45 -14.38
N LYS A 9 -39.15 -10.94 -13.13
CA LYS A 9 -37.96 -10.94 -12.27
C LYS A 9 -36.82 -11.62 -13.04
N ALA A 10 -35.68 -10.94 -13.18
CA ALA A 10 -34.50 -11.49 -13.83
C ALA A 10 -34.20 -12.89 -13.27
N GLN A 11 -34.28 -13.91 -14.14
CA GLN A 11 -34.02 -15.29 -13.75
C GLN A 11 -32.52 -15.46 -13.47
N ARG A 12 -32.21 -16.26 -12.45
CA ARG A 12 -30.84 -16.46 -11.98
C ARG A 12 -30.32 -17.76 -12.58
N ASP A 13 -29.92 -17.68 -13.84
CA ASP A 13 -29.59 -18.88 -14.65
C ASP A 13 -28.09 -19.18 -14.68
N VAL A 14 -27.27 -18.30 -14.09
CA VAL A 14 -25.81 -18.46 -14.04
C VAL A 14 -25.40 -19.36 -12.87
N ILE A 15 -24.69 -20.44 -13.18
CA ILE A 15 -24.20 -21.42 -12.21
C ILE A 15 -22.72 -21.15 -11.89
N VAL A 16 -22.39 -21.02 -10.60
CA VAL A 16 -21.02 -20.92 -10.09
C VAL A 16 -20.66 -22.22 -9.37
N LYS A 17 -19.64 -22.93 -9.86
CA LYS A 17 -19.14 -24.18 -9.25
C LYS A 17 -17.96 -23.88 -8.34
N ILE A 18 -17.98 -24.37 -7.10
CA ILE A 18 -16.94 -24.16 -6.09
C ILE A 18 -16.51 -25.54 -5.55
N ARG A 19 -15.21 -25.81 -5.54
CA ARG A 19 -14.64 -26.99 -4.86
C ARG A 19 -14.47 -26.68 -3.38
N MET A 20 -14.88 -27.60 -2.52
CA MET A 20 -14.81 -27.47 -1.06
C MET A 20 -14.60 -28.85 -0.45
N THR A 21 -13.95 -28.87 0.70
CA THR A 21 -13.84 -30.06 1.55
C THR A 21 -15.17 -30.35 2.25
N GLU A 22 -15.33 -31.58 2.76
CA GLU A 22 -16.56 -31.95 3.48
C GLU A 22 -16.75 -31.14 4.77
N ALA A 23 -15.66 -30.81 5.46
CA ALA A 23 -15.67 -29.99 6.68
C ALA A 23 -16.15 -28.56 6.42
N GLU A 24 -15.70 -27.93 5.34
CA GLU A 24 -16.15 -26.58 4.98
C GLU A 24 -17.65 -26.57 4.61
N LYS A 25 -18.11 -27.62 3.91
CA LYS A 25 -19.51 -27.76 3.54
C LYS A 25 -20.42 -27.92 4.76
N THR A 26 -20.01 -28.68 5.78
CA THR A 26 -20.78 -28.85 7.02
C THR A 26 -20.81 -27.56 7.81
N GLN A 27 -19.68 -26.87 7.95
CA GLN A 27 -19.62 -25.57 8.62
C GLN A 27 -20.57 -24.54 7.98
N LEU A 28 -20.56 -24.41 6.64
CA LEU A 28 -21.46 -23.50 5.94
C LEU A 28 -22.95 -23.85 6.17
N LYS A 29 -23.29 -25.14 6.25
CA LYS A 29 -24.66 -25.59 6.54
C LYS A 29 -25.10 -25.18 7.95
N GLU A 30 -24.23 -25.32 8.93
CA GLU A 30 -24.54 -24.95 10.31
C GLU A 30 -24.71 -23.43 10.46
N VAL A 31 -23.87 -22.64 9.78
CA VAL A 31 -24.05 -21.17 9.72
C VAL A 31 -25.38 -20.80 9.07
N ALA A 32 -25.74 -21.45 7.95
CA ALA A 32 -27.02 -21.18 7.28
C ALA A 32 -28.24 -21.53 8.14
N LYS A 33 -28.18 -22.62 8.92
CA LYS A 33 -29.23 -22.99 9.87
C LYS A 33 -29.37 -21.94 10.97
N ARG A 34 -28.25 -21.48 11.54
CA ARG A 34 -28.23 -20.45 12.59
C ARG A 34 -28.89 -19.15 12.12
N GLU A 35 -28.58 -18.74 10.90
CA GLU A 35 -29.10 -17.50 10.30
C GLU A 35 -30.47 -17.67 9.61
N ARG A 36 -31.12 -18.84 9.75
CA ARG A 36 -32.42 -19.19 9.14
C ARG A 36 -32.47 -18.84 7.64
N THR A 37 -31.39 -19.16 6.95
CA THR A 37 -31.17 -18.81 5.54
C THR A 37 -30.87 -20.03 4.70
N THR A 38 -30.97 -19.89 3.38
CA THR A 38 -30.45 -20.90 2.46
C THR A 38 -28.96 -20.68 2.25
N LEU A 39 -28.21 -21.78 2.09
CA LEU A 39 -26.78 -21.74 1.74
C LEU A 39 -26.48 -20.80 0.55
N ALA A 40 -27.31 -20.87 -0.50
CA ALA A 40 -27.14 -20.04 -1.68
C ALA A 40 -27.38 -18.54 -1.38
N ARG A 41 -28.30 -18.19 -0.47
CA ARG A 41 -28.49 -16.80 -0.05
C ARG A 41 -27.31 -16.32 0.80
N LEU A 42 -26.89 -17.13 1.78
CA LEU A 42 -25.74 -16.85 2.64
C LEU A 42 -24.47 -16.56 1.83
N ILE A 43 -24.09 -17.47 0.93
CA ILE A 43 -22.87 -17.34 0.13
C ILE A 43 -22.94 -16.10 -0.76
N ARG A 44 -24.09 -15.81 -1.37
CA ARG A 44 -24.24 -14.63 -2.22
C ARG A 44 -24.12 -13.33 -1.42
N GLU A 45 -24.80 -13.24 -0.28
CA GLU A 45 -24.75 -12.05 0.55
C GLU A 45 -23.33 -11.84 1.10
N ALA A 46 -22.68 -12.88 1.62
CA ALA A 46 -21.31 -12.81 2.09
C ALA A 46 -20.34 -12.38 0.97
N VAL A 47 -20.39 -13.03 -0.20
CA VAL A 47 -19.48 -12.73 -1.32
C VAL A 47 -19.75 -11.33 -1.90
N LEU A 48 -21.00 -10.90 -2.04
CA LEU A 48 -21.32 -9.56 -2.57
C LEU A 48 -21.02 -8.45 -1.56
N GLN A 49 -21.30 -8.65 -0.27
CA GLN A 49 -20.94 -7.68 0.76
C GLN A 49 -19.43 -7.56 0.86
N GLU A 50 -18.72 -8.68 0.90
CA GLU A 50 -17.26 -8.63 0.98
C GLU A 50 -16.61 -8.14 -0.31
N ALA A 51 -17.20 -8.36 -1.50
CA ALA A 51 -16.73 -7.73 -2.73
C ALA A 51 -16.87 -6.20 -2.69
N LYS A 52 -17.96 -5.68 -2.11
CA LYS A 52 -18.17 -4.24 -1.90
C LYS A 52 -17.21 -3.69 -0.85
N ASP A 53 -17.03 -4.39 0.26
CA ASP A 53 -16.12 -3.98 1.34
C ASP A 53 -14.67 -4.09 0.92
N ARG A 54 -14.29 -5.08 0.12
CA ARG A 54 -12.95 -5.13 -0.51
C ARG A 54 -12.74 -3.98 -1.49
N HIS A 55 -13.70 -3.63 -2.34
CA HIS A 55 -13.56 -2.46 -3.21
C HIS A 55 -13.43 -1.15 -2.44
N LYS A 56 -14.19 -1.02 -1.35
CA LYS A 56 -14.04 0.06 -0.38
C LYS A 56 -12.64 0.05 0.23
N ASN A 57 -12.20 -1.03 0.84
CA ASN A 57 -10.89 -1.16 1.48
C ASN A 57 -9.69 -1.07 0.51
N VAL A 58 -9.86 -1.38 -0.77
CA VAL A 58 -8.84 -1.16 -1.82
C VAL A 58 -8.79 0.32 -2.23
N THR A 59 -9.92 1.03 -2.15
CA THR A 59 -9.98 2.49 -2.36
C THR A 59 -9.49 3.26 -1.12
N TYR A 60 -9.38 2.60 0.04
CA TYR A 60 -8.73 3.14 1.24
C TYR A 60 -7.56 2.28 1.70
N LYS A 61 -6.67 1.95 0.77
CA LYS A 61 -5.24 2.14 1.09
C LYS A 61 -4.90 3.63 0.99
N GLN A 62 -5.73 4.49 1.56
CA GLN A 62 -5.21 5.60 2.34
C GLN A 62 -4.43 4.92 3.46
N VAL A 63 -3.18 4.57 3.14
CA VAL A 63 -2.17 4.54 4.18
C VAL A 63 -2.38 5.89 4.84
N ILE A 64 -2.94 5.90 6.05
CA ILE A 64 -2.78 7.02 6.95
C ILE A 64 -1.30 6.98 7.27
N VAL A 65 -0.49 7.40 6.29
CA VAL A 65 0.84 7.91 6.52
C VAL A 65 0.50 9.07 7.44
N HIS A 66 0.93 8.98 8.70
CA HIS A 66 1.11 10.19 9.47
C HIS A 66 1.99 11.03 8.55
N ALA A 67 1.38 11.95 7.80
CA ALA A 67 2.04 12.65 6.73
C ALA A 67 3.02 13.57 7.43
N ALA A 68 4.19 13.02 7.76
CA ALA A 68 5.36 13.79 8.07
C ALA A 68 5.42 14.87 7.01
N ASP A 69 5.63 16.11 7.45
CA ASP A 69 5.61 17.27 6.59
C ASP A 69 6.28 16.90 5.25
N PRO A 70 5.58 17.03 4.11
CA PRO A 70 6.14 16.69 2.81
C PRO A 70 7.51 17.32 2.57
N ALA A 71 7.81 18.47 3.17
CA ALA A 71 9.13 19.07 3.14
C ALA A 71 10.15 18.29 3.96
N LEU A 72 9.82 17.87 5.19
CA LEU A 72 10.67 17.00 6.01
C LEU A 72 10.98 15.68 5.29
N VAL A 73 9.98 15.06 4.64
CA VAL A 73 10.18 13.83 3.86
C VAL A 73 11.12 14.06 2.67
N ARG A 74 10.97 15.18 1.95
CA ARG A 74 11.88 15.54 0.84
C ARG A 74 13.30 15.74 1.32
N GLU A 75 13.51 16.32 2.49
CA GLU A 75 14.87 16.49 3.02
C GLU A 75 15.49 15.22 3.55
N VAL A 76 14.73 14.36 4.23
CA VAL A 76 15.21 13.01 4.59
C VAL A 76 15.66 12.25 3.34
N ALA A 77 14.94 12.39 2.22
CA ALA A 77 15.35 11.83 0.94
C ALA A 77 16.64 12.48 0.38
N ARG A 78 16.80 13.81 0.49
CA ARG A 78 18.03 14.52 0.09
C ARG A 78 19.24 14.09 0.93
N ILE A 79 19.08 13.98 2.24
CA ILE A 79 20.10 13.47 3.16
C ILE A 79 20.50 12.05 2.77
N GLY A 80 19.52 11.16 2.54
CA GLY A 80 19.76 9.79 2.10
C GLY A 80 20.53 9.72 0.78
N ASN A 81 20.20 10.57 -0.20
CA ASN A 81 20.93 10.66 -1.47
C ASN A 81 22.40 11.08 -1.28
N ASN A 82 22.65 12.06 -0.42
CA ASN A 82 24.01 12.54 -0.16
C ASN A 82 24.85 11.50 0.60
N ILE A 83 24.29 10.81 1.59
CA ILE A 83 24.97 9.69 2.27
C ILE A 83 25.35 8.60 1.26
N ASN A 84 24.46 8.30 0.33
CA ASN A 84 24.71 7.31 -0.73
C ASN A 84 25.80 7.76 -1.71
N GLN A 85 25.94 9.06 -1.97
CA GLN A 85 27.05 9.61 -2.75
C GLN A 85 28.38 9.45 -2.00
N ILE A 86 28.44 9.82 -0.72
CA ILE A 86 29.64 9.63 0.12
C ILE A 86 30.05 8.15 0.14
N ALA A 87 29.10 7.26 0.38
CA ALA A 87 29.36 5.81 0.42
C ALA A 87 29.91 5.29 -0.92
N ARG A 88 29.33 5.71 -2.07
CA ARG A 88 29.83 5.35 -3.40
C ARG A 88 31.25 5.87 -3.63
N THR A 89 31.50 7.12 -3.27
CA THR A 89 32.83 7.73 -3.36
C THR A 89 33.81 6.92 -2.53
N LEU A 90 33.59 6.77 -1.22
CA LEU A 90 34.46 5.98 -0.33
C LEU A 90 34.70 4.53 -0.81
N ASN A 91 33.67 3.85 -1.33
CA ASN A 91 33.81 2.50 -1.87
C ASN A 91 34.67 2.45 -3.15
N THR A 92 34.53 3.45 -4.02
CA THR A 92 35.37 3.58 -5.23
C THR A 92 36.83 3.81 -4.83
N LEU A 93 37.04 4.62 -3.79
CA LEU A 93 38.36 5.00 -3.29
C LEU A 93 39.08 3.84 -2.60
N ASN A 94 38.36 3.09 -1.78
CA ASN A 94 38.87 1.88 -1.14
C ASN A 94 39.24 0.82 -2.19
N LYS A 95 38.44 0.66 -3.25
CA LYS A 95 38.73 -0.26 -4.36
C LYS A 95 39.99 0.11 -5.13
N ASN A 96 40.29 1.40 -5.24
CA ASN A 96 41.47 1.88 -5.96
C ASN A 96 42.74 1.90 -5.09
N GLY A 97 42.66 1.49 -3.82
CA GLY A 97 43.80 1.42 -2.88
C GLY A 97 44.41 2.78 -2.54
N ALA A 98 43.71 3.87 -2.86
CA ALA A 98 44.33 5.16 -3.12
C ALA A 98 43.43 6.30 -2.65
N LEU A 99 43.13 6.41 -1.36
CA LEU A 99 42.54 7.65 -0.86
C LEU A 99 43.56 8.78 -0.99
N THR A 100 43.46 9.56 -2.06
CA THR A 100 44.25 10.75 -2.33
C THR A 100 43.67 11.96 -1.60
N ARG A 101 44.49 13.01 -1.46
CA ARG A 101 44.07 14.28 -0.88
C ARG A 101 42.86 14.91 -1.61
N SER A 102 42.74 14.70 -2.91
CA SER A 102 41.62 15.19 -3.72
C SER A 102 40.30 14.55 -3.30
N GLU A 103 40.33 13.28 -2.93
CA GLU A 103 39.12 12.50 -2.67
C GLU A 103 38.63 12.67 -1.21
N VAL A 104 39.56 12.98 -0.31
CA VAL A 104 39.26 13.55 1.01
C VAL A 104 38.58 14.91 0.86
N LEU A 105 39.07 15.77 -0.04
CA LEU A 105 38.44 17.07 -0.33
C LEU A 105 37.01 16.93 -0.87
N GLU A 106 36.77 16.04 -1.82
CA GLU A 106 35.43 15.74 -2.34
C GLU A 106 34.47 15.25 -1.25
N SER A 107 34.96 14.39 -0.36
CA SER A 107 34.17 13.90 0.78
C SER A 107 33.82 15.03 1.76
N LEU A 108 34.78 15.94 2.03
CA LEU A 108 34.56 17.12 2.88
C LEU A 108 33.59 18.12 2.24
N ILE A 109 33.68 18.35 0.93
CA ILE A 109 32.72 19.20 0.19
C ILE A 109 31.32 18.62 0.29
N THR A 110 31.17 17.31 0.05
CA THR A 110 29.87 16.63 0.12
C THR A 110 29.28 16.72 1.53
N LEU A 111 30.09 16.53 2.58
CA LEU A 111 29.68 16.69 3.98
C LEU A 111 29.26 18.13 4.29
N LYS A 112 29.99 19.13 3.79
CA LYS A 112 29.61 20.53 3.94
C LYS A 112 28.27 20.82 3.26
N THR A 113 28.06 20.32 2.04
CA THR A 113 26.78 20.45 1.34
C THR A 113 25.62 19.82 2.11
N ILE A 114 25.82 18.65 2.72
CA ILE A 114 24.81 18.04 3.62
C ILE A 114 24.50 18.98 4.80
N SER A 115 25.53 19.50 5.46
CA SER A 115 25.37 20.42 6.60
C SER A 115 24.61 21.68 6.21
N ASP A 116 24.94 22.29 5.07
CA ASP A 116 24.29 23.51 4.57
C ASP A 116 22.81 23.24 4.23
N HIS A 117 22.48 22.10 3.62
CA HIS A 117 21.08 21.72 3.37
C HIS A 117 20.28 21.51 4.66
N LEU A 118 20.88 20.86 5.66
CA LEU A 118 20.26 20.67 6.98
C LEU A 118 19.97 22.00 7.68
N GLN A 119 20.93 22.93 7.65
CA GLN A 119 20.76 24.26 8.24
C GLN A 119 19.64 25.05 7.54
N ASN A 120 19.60 25.01 6.20
CA ASN A 120 18.54 25.66 5.43
C ASN A 120 17.16 25.06 5.72
N LEU A 121 17.07 23.73 5.91
CA LEU A 121 15.81 23.09 6.27
C LEU A 121 15.32 23.52 7.66
N VAL A 122 16.21 23.50 8.65
CA VAL A 122 15.88 23.93 10.01
C VAL A 122 15.41 25.39 9.99
N ALA A 123 16.05 26.25 9.19
CA ALA A 123 15.62 27.63 9.02
C ALA A 123 14.23 27.77 8.36
N GLN A 124 13.87 26.88 7.43
CA GLN A 124 12.58 26.92 6.72
C GLN A 124 11.39 26.37 7.52
N HIS A 125 11.64 25.58 8.57
CA HIS A 125 10.61 25.01 9.45
C HIS A 125 10.66 25.54 10.88
N ALA A 126 11.45 26.59 11.13
CA ALA A 126 11.52 27.29 12.41
C ALA A 126 10.44 28.39 12.56
N GLU A 127 9.48 28.48 11.62
CA GLU A 127 8.25 29.30 11.68
C GLU A 127 7.00 28.41 11.60
#